data_AF-R9ZQ25-F1
#
_entry.id   AF-R9ZQ25-F1
#
_cell.length_a   1.000
_cell.length_b   1.000
_cell.length_c   1.000
_cell.angle_alpha   90.00
_cell.angle_beta   90.00
_cell.angle_gamma   90.00
#
_symmetry.space_group_name_H-M   'P 1'
#
loop_
_entity.id
_entity.type
_entity.pdbx_description
1 polymer ?
#
loop_
_entity_poly.entity_id
_entity_poly.type
_entity_poly.pdbx_seq_one_letter_code
_entity_poly.pdbx_strand_id
1 'polypeptide(L)'
;MTVWLSWLVLVLIIMLFLLVLSVLISSMSETSFDTNESFECGFFTGSDIHLPFCVHFFVVGILFVVFDMELVVSLPLIMANLSELVWLLWWLVYSIILFIGILLEVMCGSIDWGMW
;
A
#
# COMPACT_ATOMS: atom_id res chain seq x y z
N MET A 1 -23.28 -12.92 12.43
CA MET A 1 -22.53 -11.74 12.89
C MET A 1 -21.63 -12.06 14.08
N THR A 2 -22.14 -12.73 15.11
CA THR A 2 -21.38 -13.15 16.30
C THR A 2 -20.21 -14.09 16.00
N VAL A 3 -20.37 -15.04 15.07
CA VAL A 3 -19.28 -15.95 14.66
C VAL A 3 -18.11 -15.19 14.01
N TRP A 4 -18.39 -14.27 13.08
CA TRP A 4 -17.36 -13.43 12.45
C TRP A 4 -16.60 -12.56 13.44
N LEU A 5 -17.32 -11.98 14.41
CA LEU A 5 -16.71 -11.24 15.52
C LEU A 5 -15.81 -12.13 16.37
N SER A 6 -16.21 -13.38 16.65
CA SER A 6 -15.37 -14.31 17.42
C SER A 6 -14.06 -14.67 16.70
N TRP A 7 -14.08 -14.84 15.38
CA TRP A 7 -12.86 -15.08 14.60
C TRP A 7 -11.91 -13.88 14.60
N LEU A 8 -12.43 -12.66 14.44
CA LEU A 8 -11.61 -11.44 14.50
C LEU A 8 -10.95 -11.26 15.87
N VAL A 9 -11.70 -11.49 16.95
CA VAL A 9 -11.17 -11.42 18.32
C VAL A 9 -10.09 -12.47 18.54
N LEU A 10 -10.29 -13.70 18.04
CA LEU A 10 -9.30 -14.77 18.15
C LEU A 10 -7.99 -14.43 17.43
N VAL A 11 -8.07 -13.88 16.20
CA VAL A 11 -6.88 -13.43 15.46
C VAL A 11 -6.13 -12.34 16.23
N LEU A 12 -6.84 -11.33 16.75
CA LEU A 12 -6.22 -10.25 17.53
C LEU A 12 -5.51 -10.75 18.80
N ILE A 13 -6.12 -11.71 19.51
CA ILE A 13 -5.52 -12.32 20.69
C ILE A 13 -4.23 -13.05 20.33
N ILE A 14 -4.20 -13.81 19.23
CA ILE A 14 -3.01 -14.52 18.77
C ILE A 14 -1.90 -13.54 18.41
N MET A 15 -2.21 -12.47 17.68
CA MET A 15 -1.21 -11.45 17.30
C MET A 15 -0.61 -10.76 18.53
N LEU A 16 -1.43 -10.40 19.51
CA LEU A 16 -0.96 -9.82 20.77
C LEU A 16 -0.12 -10.81 21.58
N PHE A 17 -0.53 -12.07 21.65
CA PHE A 17 0.23 -13.11 22.34
C PHE A 17 1.62 -13.29 21.73
N LEU A 18 1.72 -13.37 20.41
CA LEU A 18 3.00 -13.46 19.71
C LEU A 18 3.89 -12.23 19.92
N LEU A 19 3.31 -11.03 19.95
CA LEU A 19 4.04 -9.80 20.25
C LEU A 19 4.56 -9.76 21.69
N VAL A 20 3.75 -10.19 22.66
CA VAL A 20 4.21 -10.27 24.06
C VAL A 20 5.32 -11.31 24.20
N LEU A 21 5.19 -12.47 23.56
CA LEU A 21 6.25 -13.47 23.56
C LEU A 21 7.54 -12.95 22.92
N SER A 22 7.47 -12.22 21.80
CA SER A 22 8.67 -11.69 21.15
C SER A 22 9.40 -10.67 22.03
N VAL A 23 8.66 -9.79 22.71
CA VAL A 23 9.22 -8.82 23.67
C VAL A 23 9.81 -9.51 24.89
N LEU A 24 9.13 -10.53 25.43
CA LEU A 24 9.65 -11.31 26.55
C LEU A 24 10.96 -12.00 26.16
N ILE A 25 11.00 -12.66 25.01
CA ILE A 25 12.21 -13.34 24.50
C ILE A 25 13.33 -12.32 24.24
N SER A 26 13.05 -11.17 23.62
CA SER A 26 14.07 -10.14 23.36
C SER A 26 14.59 -9.48 24.64
N SER A 27 13.77 -9.40 25.68
CA SER A 27 14.22 -8.88 26.98
C SER A 27 15.16 -9.84 27.73
N MET A 28 15.16 -11.13 27.37
CA MET A 28 16.08 -12.12 27.94
C MET A 28 17.44 -12.15 27.23
N SER A 29 17.57 -11.56 26.04
CA SER A 29 18.86 -11.33 25.41
C SER A 29 19.49 -10.07 26.02
N GLU A 30 20.54 -10.26 26.82
CA GLU A 30 21.40 -9.20 27.34
C GLU A 30 21.78 -8.23 26.21
N THR A 31 21.37 -6.99 26.34
CA THR A 31 21.70 -5.91 25.40
C THR A 31 23.19 -5.62 25.52
N SER A 32 24.01 -6.19 24.64
CA SER A 32 25.37 -5.70 24.43
C SER A 32 25.30 -4.21 24.07
N PHE A 33 26.04 -3.39 24.82
CA PHE A 33 26.01 -1.92 24.78
C PHE A 33 26.19 -1.32 23.37
N ASP A 34 26.77 -2.05 22.43
CA ASP A 34 27.03 -1.62 21.05
C ASP A 34 25.78 -1.61 20.13
N THR A 35 24.60 -1.96 20.63
CA THR A 35 23.35 -2.02 19.83
C THR A 35 22.48 -0.75 19.89
N ASN A 36 22.79 0.17 20.81
CA ASN A 36 22.09 1.45 20.94
C ASN A 36 22.78 2.61 20.20
N GLU A 37 23.93 2.36 19.59
CA GLU A 37 24.55 3.33 18.70
C GLU A 37 23.98 3.16 17.29
N SER A 38 23.60 4.27 16.66
CA SER A 38 23.33 4.28 15.23
C SER A 38 24.58 3.74 14.54
N PHE A 39 24.45 2.65 13.77
CA PHE A 39 25.54 2.08 12.98
C PHE A 39 26.36 3.22 12.37
N GLU A 40 27.66 3.28 12.72
CA GLU A 40 28.60 4.26 12.18
C GLU A 40 28.86 3.97 10.69
N CYS A 41 27.85 4.13 9.85
CA CYS A 41 28.09 4.62 8.51
C CYS A 41 28.58 6.06 8.70
N GLY A 42 29.91 6.18 8.77
CA GLY A 42 30.64 7.36 9.21
C GLY A 42 29.96 8.69 8.86
N PHE A 43 29.60 9.41 9.93
CA PHE A 43 29.33 10.84 9.97
C PHE A 43 28.32 11.40 8.95
N PHE A 44 27.13 11.78 9.43
CA PHE A 44 26.45 12.97 8.90
C PHE A 44 26.78 14.19 9.76
N THR A 45 28.03 14.67 9.62
CA THR A 45 28.41 16.01 10.13
C THR A 45 28.14 17.02 9.02
N GLY A 46 26.89 17.44 8.91
CA GLY A 46 26.50 18.45 7.93
C GLY A 46 25.04 18.33 7.58
N SER A 47 24.31 19.38 7.93
CA SER A 47 22.97 19.74 7.46
C SER A 47 22.57 19.12 6.12
N ASP A 48 21.49 18.34 6.14
CA ASP A 48 20.34 18.50 5.25
C ASP A 48 19.12 17.83 5.90
N ILE A 49 18.14 18.65 6.33
CA ILE A 49 16.86 18.18 6.91
C ILE A 49 15.94 17.61 5.82
N HIS A 50 16.28 17.86 4.56
CA HIS A 50 15.57 17.37 3.39
C HIS A 50 16.24 16.10 2.89
N LEU A 51 15.71 14.94 3.27
CA LEU A 51 16.01 13.73 2.53
C LEU A 51 15.49 13.92 1.09
N PRO A 52 16.31 13.66 0.06
CA PRO A 52 15.84 13.72 -1.32
C PRO A 52 14.66 12.75 -1.47
N PHE A 53 13.49 13.30 -1.74
CA PHE A 53 12.28 12.52 -1.92
C PHE A 53 12.25 11.96 -3.34
N CYS A 54 12.17 10.63 -3.45
CA CYS A 54 12.04 9.95 -4.73
C CYS A 54 10.63 10.21 -5.31
N VAL A 55 10.51 11.23 -6.15
CA VAL A 55 9.26 11.68 -6.80
C VAL A 55 8.50 10.51 -7.45
N HIS A 56 9.21 9.53 -8.00
CA HIS A 56 8.64 8.35 -8.62
C HIS A 56 7.71 7.55 -7.67
N PHE A 57 8.09 7.34 -6.41
CA PHE A 57 7.21 6.63 -5.45
C PHE A 57 5.94 7.41 -5.14
N PHE A 58 5.99 8.73 -5.20
CA PHE A 58 4.82 9.57 -5.00
C PHE A 58 3.87 9.51 -6.19
N VAL A 59 4.37 9.47 -7.42
CA VAL A 59 3.51 9.34 -8.59
C VAL A 59 2.78 7.99 -8.62
N VAL A 60 3.48 6.90 -8.26
CA VAL A 60 2.83 5.58 -8.07
C VAL A 60 1.75 5.64 -6.99
N GLY A 61 2.00 6.36 -5.89
CA GLY A 61 1.01 6.56 -4.82
C GLY A 61 -0.24 7.33 -5.29
N ILE A 62 -0.06 8.40 -6.07
CA ILE A 62 -1.18 9.16 -6.65
C ILE A 62 -1.96 8.28 -7.63
N LEU A 63 -1.27 7.53 -8.49
CA LEU A 63 -1.92 6.63 -9.45
C LEU A 63 -2.77 5.57 -8.74
N PHE A 64 -2.24 4.98 -7.67
CA PHE A 64 -3.00 4.04 -6.84
C PHE A 64 -4.27 4.68 -6.27
N VAL A 65 -4.17 5.89 -5.73
CA VAL A 65 -5.33 6.60 -5.18
C VAL A 65 -6.40 6.89 -6.25
N VAL A 66 -5.99 7.32 -7.44
CA VAL A 66 -6.92 7.61 -8.54
C VAL A 66 -7.62 6.33 -9.02
N PHE A 67 -6.84 5.27 -9.26
CA PHE A 67 -7.39 3.98 -9.73
C PHE A 67 -8.33 3.34 -8.69
N ASP A 68 -7.99 3.44 -7.40
CA ASP A 68 -8.85 2.93 -6.32
C ASP A 68 -10.16 3.74 -6.20
N MET A 69 -10.09 5.07 -6.35
CA MET A 69 -11.28 5.93 -6.41
C MET A 69 -12.20 5.58 -7.59
N GLU A 70 -11.64 5.33 -8.77
CA GLU A 70 -12.42 4.92 -9.95
C GLU A 70 -13.10 3.57 -9.73
N LEU A 71 -12.45 2.63 -9.04
CA LEU A 71 -13.07 1.35 -8.67
C LEU A 71 -14.19 1.54 -7.67
N VAL A 72 -14.01 2.35 -6.62
CA VAL A 72 -15.04 2.62 -5.62
C VAL A 72 -16.29 3.23 -6.26
N VAL A 73 -16.12 4.16 -7.22
CA VAL A 73 -17.23 4.76 -7.97
C VAL A 73 -17.95 3.72 -8.86
N SER A 74 -17.25 2.67 -9.31
CA SER A 74 -17.85 1.60 -10.14
C SER A 74 -18.66 0.57 -9.33
N LEU A 75 -18.37 0.37 -8.04
CA LEU A 75 -19.07 -0.60 -7.18
C LEU A 75 -20.61 -0.48 -7.14
N PRO A 76 -21.24 0.71 -7.03
CA PRO A 76 -22.70 0.81 -7.04
C PRO A 76 -23.34 0.31 -8.34
N LEU A 77 -22.64 0.35 -9.48
CA LEU A 77 -23.15 -0.21 -10.73
C LEU A 77 -23.23 -1.75 -10.71
N ILE A 78 -22.42 -2.44 -9.90
CA ILE A 78 -22.51 -3.89 -9.72
C ILE A 78 -23.86 -4.26 -9.08
N MET A 79 -24.33 -3.42 -8.16
CA MET A 79 -25.55 -3.65 -7.39
C MET A 79 -26.79 -3.07 -8.09
N ALA A 80 -26.62 -2.36 -9.20
CA ALA A 80 -27.72 -1.79 -9.96
C ALA A 80 -28.40 -2.87 -10.80
N ASN A 81 -29.72 -2.98 -10.68
CA ASN A 81 -30.55 -3.86 -11.53
C ASN A 81 -30.72 -3.23 -12.93
N LEU A 82 -29.64 -3.22 -13.70
CA LEU A 82 -29.64 -2.81 -15.11
C LEU A 82 -29.88 -4.02 -16.01
N SER A 83 -30.26 -3.78 -17.28
CA SER A 83 -30.30 -4.86 -18.27
C SER A 83 -28.90 -5.34 -18.60
N GLU A 84 -28.76 -6.63 -18.90
CA GLU A 84 -27.49 -7.30 -19.21
C GLU A 84 -26.66 -6.55 -20.29
N LEU A 85 -27.34 -6.04 -21.32
CA LEU A 85 -26.70 -5.29 -22.40
C LEU A 85 -26.09 -3.96 -21.89
N VAL A 86 -26.82 -3.24 -21.03
CA VAL A 86 -26.36 -1.97 -20.47
C VAL A 86 -25.21 -2.22 -19.50
N TRP A 87 -25.30 -3.27 -18.69
CA TRP A 87 -24.22 -3.67 -17.78
C TRP A 87 -22.93 -4.00 -18.56
N LEU A 88 -23.03 -4.79 -19.62
CA LEU A 88 -21.89 -5.15 -20.47
C LEU A 88 -21.26 -3.94 -21.16
N LEU A 89 -22.09 -3.02 -21.69
CA LEU A 89 -21.60 -1.78 -22.30
C LEU A 89 -20.86 -0.90 -21.29
N TRP A 90 -21.39 -0.74 -20.07
CA TRP A 90 -20.73 0.04 -19.03
C TRP A 90 -19.37 -0.53 -18.64
N TRP A 91 -19.26 -1.83 -18.42
CA TRP A 91 -17.97 -2.46 -18.09
C TRP A 91 -16.96 -2.41 -19.23
N LEU A 92 -17.40 -2.54 -20.48
CA LEU A 92 -16.54 -2.36 -21.65
C LEU A 92 -15.99 -0.93 -21.73
N VAL A 93 -16.86 0.08 -21.62
CA VAL A 93 -16.44 1.48 -21.66
C VAL A 93 -15.51 1.81 -20.49
N TYR A 94 -15.84 1.35 -19.28
CA TYR A 94 -15.04 1.56 -18.08
C TYR A 94 -13.64 0.95 -18.21
N SER A 95 -13.54 -0.31 -18.64
CA SER A 95 -12.24 -0.98 -18.84
C SER A 95 -11.37 -0.32 -19.91
N ILE A 96 -11.98 0.19 -21.00
CA ILE A 96 -11.25 0.93 -22.03
C ILE A 96 -10.69 2.24 -21.48
N ILE A 97 -11.47 2.99 -20.70
CA ILE A 97 -11.03 4.25 -20.10
C ILE A 97 -9.84 4.01 -19.16
N LEU A 98 -9.93 3.01 -18.28
CA LEU A 98 -8.83 2.62 -17.39
C LEU A 98 -7.57 2.23 -18.17
N PHE A 99 -7.73 1.43 -19.22
CA PHE A 99 -6.61 0.98 -20.05
C PHE A 99 -5.92 2.16 -20.75
N ILE A 100 -6.69 3.11 -21.27
CA ILE A 100 -6.15 4.33 -21.89
C ILE A 100 -5.43 5.19 -20.84
N GLY A 101 -5.99 5.34 -19.64
CA GLY A 101 -5.35 6.09 -18.55
C GLY A 101 -3.97 5.55 -18.19
N ILE A 102 -3.86 4.23 -18.06
CA ILE A 102 -2.57 3.55 -17.79
C ILE A 102 -1.61 3.73 -18.97
N LEU A 103 -2.08 3.58 -20.21
CA LEU A 103 -1.22 3.79 -21.40
C LEU A 103 -0.68 5.22 -21.48
N LEU A 104 -1.50 6.23 -21.19
CA LEU A 104 -1.07 7.63 -21.16
C LEU A 104 0.04 7.84 -20.13
N GLU A 105 -0.11 7.27 -18.94
CA GLU A 105 0.88 7.39 -17.87
C GLU A 105 2.22 6.73 -18.23
N VAL A 106 2.17 5.54 -18.87
CA VAL A 106 3.35 4.84 -19.37
C VAL A 106 4.03 5.67 -20.48
N MET A 107 3.28 6.26 -21.40
CA MET A 107 3.82 7.13 -22.45
C MET A 107 4.44 8.42 -21.89
N CYS A 108 3.94 8.93 -20.77
CA CYS A 108 4.53 10.06 -20.06
C CYS A 108 5.83 9.71 -19.30
N GLY A 109 6.23 8.44 -19.27
CA GLY A 109 7.47 8.00 -18.60
C GLY A 109 7.41 8.04 -17.08
N SER A 110 6.19 8.17 -16.51
CA SER A 110 5.98 8.23 -15.07
C SER A 110 6.26 6.90 -14.36
N ILE A 111 6.11 5.79 -15.10
CA ILE A 111 6.40 4.41 -14.65
C ILE A 111 7.69 3.92 -15.32
N ASP A 112 8.60 4.82 -15.71
CA ASP A 112 9.90 4.38 -16.23
C ASP A 112 10.85 4.20 -15.04
N TRP A 113 10.95 2.96 -14.60
CA TRP A 113 11.89 2.57 -13.55
C TRP A 113 13.23 2.54 -14.25
N GLY A 114 13.93 3.67 -14.22
CA GLY A 114 15.27 3.83 -14.76
C GLY A 114 16.19 2.72 -14.26
N MET A 115 16.22 1.63 -15.01
CA MET A 115 17.24 0.61 -14.92
C MET A 115 18.25 0.93 -16.00
N TRP A 116 18.94 2.06 -15.81
CA TRP A 116 20.31 2.34 -16.24
C TRP A 116 20.94 3.30 -15.24
#